data_AF-A0A8C9H152-F1
#
_entry.id   AF-A0A8C9H152-F1
#
_cell.length_a   1.000
_cell.length_b   1.000
_cell.length_c   1.000
_cell.angle_alpha   90.00
_cell.angle_beta   90.00
_cell.angle_gamma   90.00
#
_symmetry.space_group_name_H-M   'P 1'
#
loop_
_entity.id
_entity.type
_entity.pdbx_description
1 polymer ?
#
loop_
_entity_poly.entity_id
_entity_poly.type
_entity_poly.pdbx_seq_one_letter_code
_entity_poly.pdbx_strand_id
1 'polypeptide(L)'
;MATIRPVANVYSISEKKVVGKVEVPVVFQTPIRNDLIQYVFTNMSKNTRHPYAVKLGAGYETSAESWGTGRAVARIPRVPGGGTHRAGQAAFGNMCRGGGMFNPTKIWRRWGRKLNLKEKRYAVCSSIAASGVTALVLARGHRISNVKEVPLVVNDSIESLKKTKEALKALIHIGLKDEVERIINSKKIRAGKGKMRNRKFKIRRGPLIIYDKDSGIKKAFRNIPGVELCKITRLNLLKLAPGGSIGRLCIWSESAFKKLDVIYGKIFQKGITKHNYILPKSIVKNADIQRIMKSEKVQSSLLLKKKPYKKRTQNRNALTNHAVRCKLNPAYKMLRAMHIQKIKNNIALKDKTIKKGKAKTKKLLKKKAAIKEQKKVNREYYEGIAKSVKRKKKLEDKKAKTKREANKKLLATTVDE
;
A
#
# COMPACT_ATOMS: atom_id res chain seq x y z
N MET A 1 -0.99 -26.25 -11.61
CA MET A 1 0.13 -26.80 -12.37
C MET A 1 0.65 -25.69 -13.25
N ALA A 2 1.94 -25.37 -13.15
CA ALA A 2 2.56 -24.41 -14.05
C ALA A 2 2.44 -24.90 -15.49
N THR A 3 2.20 -23.96 -16.41
CA THR A 3 1.94 -24.12 -17.85
C THR A 3 3.20 -24.50 -18.64
N ILE A 4 4.04 -25.37 -18.08
CA ILE A 4 5.29 -25.77 -18.72
C ILE A 4 5.04 -27.13 -19.37
N ARG A 5 5.36 -27.22 -20.67
CA ARG A 5 5.26 -28.47 -21.43
C ARG A 5 6.13 -29.53 -20.75
N PRO A 6 5.70 -30.81 -20.73
CA PRO A 6 6.49 -31.87 -20.11
C PRO A 6 7.80 -32.14 -20.84
N VAL A 7 7.94 -31.69 -22.10
CA VAL A 7 9.11 -31.90 -22.95
C VAL A 7 9.54 -30.54 -23.53
N ALA A 8 10.85 -30.29 -23.55
CA ALA A 8 11.47 -29.14 -24.17
C ALA A 8 12.31 -29.57 -25.39
N ASN A 9 12.34 -28.74 -26.44
CA ASN A 9 13.16 -28.98 -27.61
C ASN A 9 14.63 -28.57 -27.35
N VAL A 10 15.56 -29.36 -27.86
CA VAL A 10 16.99 -29.05 -27.87
C VAL A 10 17.36 -28.41 -29.21
N TYR A 11 17.90 -27.20 -29.17
CA TYR A 11 18.27 -26.45 -30.37
C TYR A 11 19.75 -26.61 -30.70
N SER A 12 20.06 -26.67 -32.00
CA SER A 12 21.43 -26.58 -32.49
C SER A 12 21.91 -25.12 -32.49
N ILE A 13 23.22 -24.93 -32.30
CA ILE A 13 23.87 -23.61 -32.32
C ILE A 13 24.19 -23.14 -33.74
N SER A 14 24.42 -24.07 -34.67
CA SER A 14 24.90 -23.77 -36.03
C SER A 14 23.75 -23.71 -37.04
N GLU A 15 22.81 -24.64 -36.94
CA GLU A 15 21.63 -24.74 -37.81
C GLU A 15 20.34 -24.39 -37.07
N LYS A 16 19.36 -23.76 -37.74
CA LYS A 16 18.07 -23.37 -37.13
C LYS A 16 17.13 -24.57 -36.96
N LYS A 17 17.67 -25.70 -36.49
CA LYS A 17 16.97 -26.99 -36.37
C LYS A 17 16.89 -27.43 -34.91
N VAL A 18 15.88 -28.24 -34.63
CA VAL A 18 15.71 -28.97 -33.39
C VAL A 18 16.47 -30.28 -33.53
N VAL A 19 17.39 -30.56 -32.61
CA VAL A 19 18.29 -31.74 -32.65
C VAL A 19 17.71 -32.89 -31.83
N GLY A 20 16.90 -32.59 -30.82
CA GLY A 20 16.32 -33.59 -29.93
C GLY A 20 15.28 -33.00 -29.00
N LYS A 21 14.77 -33.83 -28.09
CA LYS A 21 13.78 -33.47 -27.08
C LYS A 21 14.21 -34.02 -25.73
N VAL A 22 14.00 -33.26 -24.66
CA VAL A 22 14.34 -33.65 -23.29
C VAL A 22 13.16 -33.38 -22.37
N GLU A 23 12.90 -34.29 -21.43
CA GLU A 23 11.88 -34.09 -20.40
C GLU A 23 12.23 -32.89 -19.52
N VAL A 24 11.24 -32.05 -19.21
CA VAL A 24 11.44 -30.88 -18.36
C VAL A 24 11.58 -31.33 -16.89
N PRO A 25 12.70 -30.99 -16.22
CA PRO A 25 12.95 -31.39 -14.83
C PRO A 25 11.85 -30.92 -13.87
N VAL A 26 11.56 -31.74 -12.86
CA VAL A 26 10.46 -31.51 -11.87
C VAL A 26 10.60 -30.19 -11.10
N VAL A 27 11.78 -29.58 -11.12
CA VAL A 27 12.06 -28.26 -10.53
C VAL A 27 11.21 -27.15 -11.14
N PHE A 28 10.91 -27.23 -12.44
CA PHE A 28 10.14 -26.19 -13.13
C PHE A 28 8.67 -26.15 -12.68
N GLN A 29 8.17 -27.21 -12.06
CA GLN A 29 6.83 -27.33 -11.51
C GLN A 29 6.74 -26.77 -10.08
N THR A 30 7.85 -26.34 -9.48
CA THR A 30 7.84 -25.76 -8.13
C THR A 30 7.07 -24.44 -8.07
N PRO A 31 6.40 -24.14 -6.94
CA PRO A 31 5.66 -22.90 -6.79
C PRO A 31 6.58 -21.68 -6.88
N ILE A 32 6.18 -20.71 -7.69
CA ILE A 32 6.88 -19.44 -7.86
C ILE A 32 6.48 -18.49 -6.72
N ARG A 33 7.41 -18.23 -5.79
CA ARG A 33 7.23 -17.30 -4.66
C ARG A 33 8.14 -16.08 -4.81
N ASN A 34 7.58 -14.97 -5.32
CA ASN A 34 8.33 -13.73 -5.55
C ASN A 34 8.78 -13.08 -4.22
N ASP A 35 7.91 -13.11 -3.21
CA ASP A 35 8.13 -12.63 -1.85
C ASP A 35 9.34 -13.30 -1.21
N LEU A 36 9.41 -14.63 -1.30
CA LEU A 36 10.51 -15.42 -0.76
C LEU A 36 11.82 -15.12 -1.53
N ILE A 37 11.76 -15.05 -2.86
CA ILE A 37 12.95 -14.74 -3.67
C ILE A 37 13.50 -13.36 -3.31
N GLN A 38 12.63 -12.35 -3.17
CA GLN A 38 13.03 -11.00 -2.78
C GLN A 38 13.61 -10.97 -1.36
N TYR A 39 12.98 -11.63 -0.40
CA TYR A 39 13.48 -11.75 0.98
C TYR A 39 14.87 -12.40 1.04
N VAL A 40 15.03 -13.56 0.38
CA VAL A 40 16.31 -14.27 0.38
C VAL A 40 17.36 -13.47 -0.40
N PHE A 41 17.02 -12.86 -1.53
CA PHE A 41 17.94 -12.04 -2.33
C PHE A 41 18.47 -10.84 -1.53
N THR A 42 17.59 -10.10 -0.85
CA THR A 42 18.01 -8.92 -0.07
C THR A 42 18.94 -9.29 1.07
N ASN A 43 18.69 -10.41 1.76
CA ASN A 43 19.56 -10.87 2.84
C ASN A 43 20.85 -11.51 2.34
N MET A 44 20.82 -12.21 1.21
CA MET A 44 22.01 -12.78 0.58
C MET A 44 22.92 -11.70 0.00
N SER A 45 22.36 -10.66 -0.61
CA SER A 45 23.13 -9.51 -1.13
C SER A 45 23.76 -8.66 -0.03
N LYS A 46 23.16 -8.59 1.18
CA LYS A 46 23.79 -7.95 2.34
C LYS A 46 25.15 -8.59 2.69
N ASN A 47 25.32 -9.89 2.45
CA ASN A 47 26.57 -10.60 2.74
C ASN A 47 27.74 -10.20 1.83
N THR A 48 27.49 -9.52 0.70
CA THR A 48 28.56 -9.08 -0.21
C THR A 48 29.04 -7.65 0.08
N ARG A 49 28.57 -7.02 1.16
CA ARG A 49 28.95 -5.66 1.53
C ARG A 49 30.32 -5.66 2.19
N HIS A 50 31.15 -4.69 1.81
CA HIS A 50 32.42 -4.41 2.50
C HIS A 50 32.16 -3.45 3.66
N PRO A 51 32.76 -3.67 4.85
CA PRO A 51 32.59 -2.78 5.99
C PRO A 51 33.17 -1.40 5.70
N TYR A 52 32.58 -0.38 6.31
CA TYR A 52 33.10 0.99 6.31
C TYR A 52 32.86 1.60 7.68
N ALA A 53 33.83 2.38 8.15
CA ALA A 53 33.81 3.03 9.44
C ALA A 53 34.56 4.37 9.37
N VAL A 54 34.31 5.25 10.35
CA VAL A 54 35.10 6.47 10.55
C VAL A 54 36.26 6.11 11.49
N LYS A 55 37.40 6.81 11.38
CA LYS A 55 38.52 6.67 12.34
C LYS A 55 38.02 6.90 13.77
N LEU A 56 38.50 6.10 14.73
CA LEU A 56 37.96 6.07 16.10
C LEU A 56 37.96 7.44 16.79
N GLY A 57 39.07 8.17 16.72
CA GLY A 57 39.23 9.51 17.31
C GLY A 57 38.84 10.67 16.40
N ALA A 58 38.16 10.43 15.27
CA ALA A 58 37.85 11.50 14.32
C ALA A 58 37.03 12.63 14.98
N GLY A 59 37.59 13.84 15.02
CA GLY A 59 36.97 15.01 15.63
C GLY A 59 37.13 15.10 17.15
N TYR A 60 37.88 14.17 17.77
CA TYR A 60 38.17 14.10 19.21
C TYR A 60 39.67 14.15 19.55
N GLU A 61 40.54 14.45 18.59
CA GLU A 61 42.00 14.51 18.78
C GLU A 61 42.48 15.86 19.39
N THR A 62 41.59 16.85 19.53
CA THR A 62 41.92 18.15 20.14
C THR A 62 41.85 18.10 21.67
N SER A 63 42.66 18.86 22.38
CA SER A 63 42.61 19.04 23.85
C SER A 63 41.53 20.01 24.32
N ALA A 64 40.38 20.05 23.64
CA ALA A 64 39.36 21.06 23.87
C ALA A 64 38.60 20.84 25.19
N GLU A 65 38.36 21.92 25.92
CA GLU A 65 37.59 21.90 27.18
C GLU A 65 36.57 23.03 27.19
N SER A 66 35.49 22.86 27.96
CA SER A 66 34.47 23.91 28.06
C SER A 66 35.00 25.04 28.94
N TRP A 67 34.88 26.28 28.45
CA TRP A 67 35.19 27.47 29.25
C TRP A 67 34.16 27.77 30.34
N GLY A 68 33.08 26.99 30.43
CA GLY A 68 32.01 27.19 31.41
C GLY A 68 31.12 28.39 31.10
N THR A 69 30.42 28.88 32.13
CA THR A 69 29.58 30.09 32.07
C THR A 69 30.39 31.36 32.35
N GLY A 70 29.79 32.54 32.16
CA GLY A 70 30.41 33.82 32.55
C GLY A 70 31.37 34.43 31.53
N ARG A 71 31.45 33.88 30.31
CA ARG A 71 32.33 34.38 29.22
C ARG A 71 31.58 34.88 27.98
N ALA A 72 30.28 35.16 28.10
CA ALA A 72 29.39 35.56 26.99
C ALA A 72 29.42 34.62 25.76
N VAL A 73 29.71 33.34 25.96
CA VAL A 73 29.76 32.30 24.92
C VAL A 73 29.06 31.02 25.35
N ALA A 74 28.62 30.20 24.39
CA ALA A 74 28.04 28.89 24.65
C ALA A 74 29.06 27.93 25.31
N ARG A 75 28.56 27.03 26.17
CA ARG A 75 29.35 26.09 27.03
C ARG A 75 29.92 24.88 26.30
N ILE A 76 30.07 24.96 24.99
CA ILE A 76 30.65 23.87 24.19
C ILE A 76 32.18 23.82 24.39
N PRO A 77 32.83 22.65 24.37
CA PRO A 77 34.29 22.57 24.45
C PRO A 77 34.97 23.43 23.38
N ARG A 78 35.99 24.18 23.77
CA ARG A 78 36.77 25.05 22.89
C ARG A 78 38.24 24.66 22.91
N VAL A 79 38.90 24.76 21.76
CA VAL A 79 40.34 24.47 21.64
C VAL A 79 41.14 25.50 22.46
N PRO A 80 42.03 25.07 23.36
CA PRO A 80 42.85 25.98 24.18
C PRO A 80 43.98 26.62 23.36
N GLY A 81 44.72 27.54 23.99
CA GLY A 81 45.87 28.24 23.38
C GLY A 81 45.50 29.55 22.68
N GLY A 82 46.42 30.06 21.86
CA GLY A 82 46.31 31.32 21.13
C GLY A 82 47.12 31.32 19.82
N GLY A 83 47.15 32.44 19.11
CA GLY A 83 47.98 32.63 17.91
C GLY A 83 47.46 32.02 16.60
N THR A 84 46.62 30.98 16.65
CA THR A 84 46.00 30.38 15.46
C THR A 84 44.50 30.66 15.39
N HIS A 85 43.93 30.68 14.18
CA HIS A 85 42.48 30.78 14.01
C HIS A 85 41.68 29.61 14.64
N ARG A 86 42.35 28.49 14.97
CA ARG A 86 41.71 27.33 15.59
C ARG A 86 41.53 27.51 17.10
N ALA A 87 42.38 28.30 17.76
CA ALA A 87 42.26 28.61 19.17
C ALA A 87 40.92 29.30 19.47
N GLY A 88 40.26 28.90 20.56
CA GLY A 88 38.95 29.43 20.95
C GLY A 88 37.76 28.93 20.11
N GLN A 89 37.95 28.15 19.04
CA GLN A 89 36.86 27.54 18.29
C GLN A 89 36.23 26.35 19.03
N ALA A 90 34.94 26.13 18.80
CA ALA A 90 34.21 24.97 19.32
C ALA A 90 34.69 23.64 18.70
N ALA A 91 34.75 22.59 19.50
CA ALA A 91 35.25 21.27 19.14
C ALA A 91 34.35 20.13 19.65
N PHE A 92 34.69 18.89 19.27
CA PHE A 92 34.04 17.61 19.61
C PHE A 92 32.59 17.42 19.14
N GLY A 93 31.71 18.40 19.38
CA GLY A 93 30.28 18.31 19.11
C GLY A 93 29.93 18.06 17.64
N ASN A 94 28.86 17.32 17.41
CA ASN A 94 28.35 17.00 16.06
C ASN A 94 27.82 18.21 15.28
N MET A 95 27.57 19.33 15.98
CA MET A 95 27.23 20.62 15.37
C MET A 95 28.46 21.47 15.01
N CYS A 96 29.66 21.11 15.50
CA CYS A 96 30.88 21.88 15.30
C CYS A 96 31.61 21.51 14.02
N ARG A 97 32.22 22.50 13.36
CA ARG A 97 33.14 22.28 12.25
C ARG A 97 34.37 21.51 12.73
N GLY A 98 34.59 20.33 12.14
CA GLY A 98 35.68 19.43 12.53
C GLY A 98 35.40 18.61 13.80
N GLY A 99 34.19 18.71 14.37
CA GLY A 99 33.74 17.82 15.45
C GLY A 99 33.33 16.43 14.93
N GLY A 100 33.15 15.49 15.85
CA GLY A 100 32.75 14.12 15.52
C GLY A 100 31.25 14.02 15.23
N MET A 101 30.85 13.17 14.27
CA MET A 101 29.42 12.90 14.05
C MET A 101 28.78 12.23 15.27
N PHE A 102 27.47 12.43 15.48
CA PHE A 102 26.74 11.94 16.65
C PHE A 102 26.92 10.43 16.91
N ASN A 103 26.68 9.58 15.90
CA ASN A 103 26.89 8.13 15.99
C ASN A 103 27.87 7.68 14.90
N PRO A 104 29.19 7.66 15.18
CA PRO A 104 30.20 7.26 14.22
C PRO A 104 29.96 5.84 13.73
N THR A 105 30.05 5.62 12.41
CA THR A 105 29.91 4.27 11.86
C THR A 105 31.02 3.36 12.38
N LYS A 106 30.65 2.23 12.98
CA LYS A 106 31.58 1.26 13.57
C LYS A 106 31.72 0.01 12.72
N ILE A 107 32.89 -0.63 12.83
CA ILE A 107 33.22 -1.86 12.08
C ILE A 107 32.30 -3.04 12.44
N TRP A 108 31.84 -3.12 13.70
CA TRP A 108 31.03 -4.23 14.21
C TRP A 108 29.53 -4.16 13.87
N ARG A 109 29.12 -3.25 12.98
CA ARG A 109 27.75 -3.25 12.45
C ARG A 109 27.42 -4.65 11.93
N ARG A 110 26.21 -5.16 12.16
CA ARG A 110 25.78 -6.46 11.60
C ARG A 110 25.65 -6.36 10.07
N TRP A 111 26.74 -6.61 9.34
CA TRP A 111 26.81 -6.52 7.88
C TRP A 111 26.05 -7.65 7.21
N GLY A 112 26.36 -8.88 7.63
CA GLY A 112 25.78 -10.10 7.08
C GLY A 112 24.47 -10.54 7.73
N ARG A 113 23.80 -11.49 7.07
CA ARG A 113 22.60 -12.19 7.52
C ARG A 113 22.78 -13.69 7.26
N LYS A 114 22.70 -14.47 8.33
CA LYS A 114 22.49 -15.92 8.24
C LYS A 114 21.08 -16.14 7.68
N LEU A 115 20.97 -17.07 6.75
CA LEU A 115 19.74 -17.40 6.04
C LEU A 115 19.59 -18.91 6.08
N ASN A 116 18.36 -19.37 6.28
CA ASN A 116 18.05 -20.79 6.37
C ASN A 116 18.39 -21.49 5.05
N LEU A 117 19.03 -22.66 5.14
CA LEU A 117 19.45 -23.40 3.95
C LEU A 117 18.24 -23.83 3.10
N LYS A 118 17.15 -24.25 3.76
CA LYS A 118 15.90 -24.64 3.11
C LYS A 118 15.27 -23.47 2.34
N GLU A 119 15.22 -22.27 2.92
CA GLU A 119 14.74 -21.05 2.24
C GLU A 119 15.60 -20.69 1.02
N LYS A 120 16.93 -20.75 1.15
CA LYS A 120 17.83 -20.52 0.00
C LYS A 120 17.57 -21.50 -1.14
N ARG A 121 17.44 -22.79 -0.82
CA ARG A 121 17.18 -23.84 -1.81
C ARG A 121 15.81 -23.65 -2.46
N TYR A 122 14.78 -23.31 -1.69
CA TYR A 122 13.44 -23.00 -2.20
C TYR A 122 13.49 -21.80 -3.15
N ALA A 123 14.12 -20.70 -2.77
CA ALA A 123 14.25 -19.51 -3.62
C ALA A 123 14.98 -19.82 -4.94
N VAL A 124 15.99 -20.69 -4.92
CA VAL A 124 16.64 -21.18 -6.15
C VAL A 124 15.66 -21.98 -7.01
N CYS A 125 14.89 -22.91 -6.43
CA CYS A 125 13.89 -23.68 -7.18
C CYS A 125 12.83 -22.77 -7.82
N SER A 126 12.23 -21.86 -7.03
CA SER A 126 11.23 -20.91 -7.52
C SER A 126 11.76 -19.97 -8.60
N SER A 127 13.04 -19.58 -8.54
CA SER A 127 13.65 -18.73 -9.58
C SER A 127 13.94 -19.49 -10.87
N ILE A 128 14.25 -20.79 -10.79
CA ILE A 128 14.35 -21.68 -11.95
C ILE A 128 12.96 -21.89 -12.56
N ALA A 129 11.94 -22.20 -11.75
CA ALA A 129 10.57 -22.32 -12.25
C ALA A 129 10.11 -21.04 -12.96
N ALA A 130 10.43 -19.87 -12.40
CA ALA A 130 10.11 -18.59 -13.02
C ALA A 130 10.87 -18.33 -14.33
N SER A 131 12.09 -18.87 -14.51
CA SER A 131 12.82 -18.72 -15.78
C SER A 131 12.26 -19.60 -16.89
N GLY A 132 11.48 -20.64 -16.55
CA GLY A 132 10.75 -21.46 -17.52
C GLY A 132 9.43 -20.85 -18.01
N VAL A 133 8.92 -19.79 -17.38
CA VAL A 133 7.65 -19.15 -17.76
C VAL A 133 7.90 -17.94 -18.65
N THR A 134 7.49 -18.04 -19.93
CA THR A 134 7.66 -16.99 -20.95
C THR A 134 7.19 -15.61 -20.50
N ALA A 135 5.98 -15.52 -19.94
CA ALA A 135 5.39 -14.28 -19.48
C ALA A 135 6.23 -13.57 -18.39
N LEU A 136 6.83 -14.33 -17.47
CA LEU A 136 7.68 -13.77 -16.42
C LEU A 136 9.02 -13.28 -16.98
N VAL A 137 9.58 -13.97 -17.98
CA VAL A 137 10.82 -13.56 -18.64
C VAL A 137 10.61 -12.27 -19.47
N LEU A 138 9.48 -12.16 -20.15
CA LEU A 138 9.07 -10.94 -20.84
C LEU A 138 8.82 -9.78 -19.86
N ALA A 139 8.08 -10.03 -18.77
CA ALA A 139 7.79 -9.01 -17.75
C ALA A 139 9.06 -8.47 -17.08
N ARG A 140 10.10 -9.30 -16.96
CA ARG A 140 11.42 -8.86 -16.47
C ARG A 140 12.13 -7.89 -17.43
N GLY A 141 11.75 -7.89 -18.71
CA GLY A 141 12.25 -6.97 -19.74
C GLY A 141 13.37 -7.53 -20.63
N HIS A 142 13.47 -8.85 -20.77
CA HIS A 142 14.29 -9.47 -21.81
C HIS A 142 13.56 -9.43 -23.17
N ARG A 143 14.31 -9.25 -24.27
CA ARG A 143 13.75 -9.31 -25.63
C ARG A 143 13.76 -10.76 -26.12
N ILE A 144 12.63 -11.45 -25.94
CA ILE A 144 12.49 -12.88 -26.28
C ILE A 144 11.40 -13.16 -27.31
N SER A 145 10.90 -12.14 -28.02
CA SER A 145 9.81 -12.29 -29.00
C SER A 145 10.16 -13.27 -30.13
N ASN A 146 11.43 -13.30 -30.53
CA ASN A 146 11.93 -14.17 -31.61
C ASN A 146 12.43 -15.54 -31.11
N VAL A 147 12.38 -15.79 -29.79
CA VAL A 147 12.80 -17.06 -29.20
C VAL A 147 11.64 -18.04 -29.27
N LYS A 148 11.88 -19.21 -29.86
CA LYS A 148 10.84 -20.22 -30.13
C LYS A 148 10.25 -20.83 -28.86
N GLU A 149 11.07 -21.10 -27.85
CA GLU A 149 10.66 -21.80 -26.64
C GLU A 149 11.43 -21.33 -25.39
N VAL A 150 10.73 -21.34 -24.25
CA VAL A 150 11.30 -21.16 -22.91
C VAL A 150 10.69 -22.27 -22.04
N PRO A 151 11.49 -23.09 -21.33
CA PRO A 151 12.94 -23.03 -21.12
C PRO A 151 13.76 -23.32 -22.39
N LEU A 152 14.81 -22.54 -22.63
CA LEU A 152 15.66 -22.64 -23.82
C LEU A 152 16.82 -23.60 -23.58
N VAL A 153 16.81 -24.75 -24.26
CA VAL A 153 17.84 -25.79 -24.18
C VAL A 153 18.60 -25.87 -25.50
N VAL A 154 19.92 -25.95 -25.42
CA VAL A 154 20.85 -25.94 -26.55
C VAL A 154 21.77 -27.16 -26.46
N ASN A 155 22.21 -27.68 -27.60
CA ASN A 155 23.12 -28.82 -27.66
C ASN A 155 24.45 -28.54 -26.93
N ASP A 156 25.09 -29.61 -26.43
CA ASP A 156 26.31 -29.53 -25.61
C ASP A 156 27.52 -28.93 -26.34
N SER A 157 27.46 -28.78 -27.67
CA SER A 157 28.46 -28.04 -28.45
C SER A 157 28.67 -26.61 -27.95
N ILE A 158 27.71 -26.01 -27.23
CA ILE A 158 27.84 -24.67 -26.62
C ILE A 158 28.96 -24.64 -25.56
N GLU A 159 29.21 -25.76 -24.89
CA GLU A 159 30.21 -25.87 -23.83
C GLU A 159 31.65 -25.82 -24.38
N SER A 160 31.82 -26.23 -25.64
CA SER A 160 33.11 -26.35 -26.34
C SER A 160 33.49 -25.08 -27.14
N LEU A 161 32.66 -24.05 -27.14
CA LEU A 161 32.97 -22.78 -27.82
C LEU A 161 34.19 -22.11 -27.18
N LYS A 162 35.15 -21.69 -28.02
CA LYS A 162 36.42 -21.07 -27.56
C LYS A 162 36.48 -19.57 -27.85
N LYS A 163 35.88 -19.10 -28.96
CA LYS A 163 35.97 -17.70 -29.38
C LYS A 163 34.69 -16.92 -29.06
N THR A 164 34.85 -15.66 -28.65
CA THR A 164 33.74 -14.73 -28.38
C THR A 164 32.89 -14.44 -29.61
N LYS A 165 33.51 -14.40 -30.80
CA LYS A 165 32.82 -14.21 -32.09
C LYS A 165 31.84 -15.35 -32.37
N GLU A 166 32.25 -16.59 -32.09
CA GLU A 166 31.39 -17.78 -32.25
C GLU A 166 30.25 -17.77 -31.24
N ALA A 167 30.53 -17.43 -29.98
CA ALA A 167 29.52 -17.27 -28.94
C ALA A 167 28.48 -16.18 -29.28
N LEU A 168 28.89 -15.07 -29.89
CA LEU A 168 27.98 -14.02 -30.35
C LEU A 168 27.10 -14.51 -31.51
N LYS A 169 27.69 -15.21 -32.50
CA LYS A 169 26.95 -15.83 -33.60
C LYS A 169 25.90 -16.81 -33.10
N ALA A 170 26.26 -17.65 -32.12
CA ALA A 170 25.35 -18.58 -31.47
C ALA A 170 24.11 -17.88 -30.88
N LEU A 171 24.30 -16.79 -30.13
CA LEU A 171 23.19 -16.04 -29.52
C LEU A 171 22.28 -15.40 -30.57
N ILE A 172 22.86 -14.83 -31.64
CA ILE A 172 22.08 -14.24 -32.75
C ILE A 172 21.26 -15.32 -33.44
N HIS A 173 21.85 -16.49 -33.68
CA HIS A 173 21.20 -17.61 -34.36
C HIS A 173 20.02 -18.20 -33.58
N ILE A 174 20.14 -18.25 -32.25
CA ILE A 174 19.07 -18.67 -31.34
C ILE A 174 17.89 -17.66 -31.30
N GLY A 175 18.07 -16.46 -31.86
CA GLY A 175 17.04 -15.41 -31.93
C GLY A 175 17.19 -14.33 -30.86
N LEU A 176 18.36 -14.21 -30.22
CA LEU A 176 18.64 -13.22 -29.16
C LEU A 176 19.34 -11.96 -29.68
N LYS A 177 19.24 -11.66 -30.99
CA LYS A 177 19.84 -10.45 -31.60
C LYS A 177 19.40 -9.18 -30.87
N ASP A 178 18.09 -8.98 -30.70
CA ASP A 178 17.51 -7.80 -30.04
C ASP A 178 17.93 -7.69 -28.57
N GLU A 179 18.10 -8.84 -27.90
CA GLU A 179 18.55 -8.89 -26.51
C GLU A 179 20.02 -8.49 -26.39
N VAL A 180 20.87 -8.97 -27.30
CA VAL A 180 22.29 -8.59 -27.37
C VAL A 180 22.43 -7.09 -27.63
N GLU A 181 21.72 -6.56 -28.63
CA GLU A 181 21.71 -5.12 -28.95
C GLU A 181 21.23 -4.28 -27.75
N ARG A 182 20.15 -4.71 -27.08
CA ARG A 182 19.65 -4.06 -25.86
C ARG A 182 20.74 -3.96 -24.79
N ILE A 183 21.56 -4.99 -24.63
CA ILE A 183 22.60 -4.99 -23.59
C ILE A 183 23.77 -4.11 -23.99
N ILE A 184 24.22 -4.17 -25.24
CA ILE A 184 25.31 -3.32 -25.78
C ILE A 184 24.93 -1.83 -25.61
N ASN A 185 23.73 -1.45 -26.04
CA ASN A 185 23.23 -0.07 -25.95
C ASN A 185 22.94 0.38 -24.50
N SER A 186 22.88 -0.55 -23.54
CA SER A 186 22.55 -0.22 -22.15
C SER A 186 23.74 0.31 -21.34
N LYS A 187 24.97 0.20 -21.84
CA LYS A 187 26.17 0.64 -21.12
C LYS A 187 26.19 2.16 -21.03
N LYS A 188 25.83 2.70 -19.87
CA LYS A 188 25.84 4.14 -19.60
C LYS A 188 26.70 4.47 -18.38
N ILE A 189 27.24 5.69 -18.35
CA ILE A 189 27.95 6.23 -17.19
C ILE A 189 26.94 6.40 -16.04
N ARG A 190 27.31 5.98 -14.84
CA ARG A 190 26.48 6.05 -13.63
C ARG A 190 26.39 7.50 -13.13
N ALA A 191 25.19 7.93 -12.78
CA ALA A 191 24.97 9.22 -12.12
C ALA A 191 25.55 9.25 -10.68
N GLY A 192 25.93 10.44 -10.22
CA GLY A 192 26.39 10.69 -8.86
C GLY A 192 27.81 10.18 -8.53
N LYS A 193 28.09 10.09 -7.22
CA LYS A 193 29.44 9.78 -6.66
C LYS A 193 29.93 8.35 -6.93
N GLY A 194 29.13 7.50 -7.57
CA GLY A 194 29.54 6.14 -7.95
C GLY A 194 30.70 6.11 -8.94
N LYS A 195 30.83 7.15 -9.78
CA LYS A 195 31.92 7.28 -10.76
C LYS A 195 33.30 7.24 -10.11
N MET A 196 33.45 7.89 -8.95
CA MET A 196 34.69 7.98 -8.17
C MET A 196 34.99 6.72 -7.34
N ARG A 197 34.13 5.69 -7.36
CA ARG A 197 34.24 4.50 -6.51
C ARG A 197 34.28 3.20 -7.34
N ASN A 198 35.06 3.20 -8.43
CA ASN A 198 35.24 2.07 -9.37
C ASN A 198 33.93 1.48 -9.90
N ARG A 199 32.92 2.35 -10.02
CA ARG A 199 31.53 2.00 -10.33
C ARG A 199 30.99 2.88 -11.47
N LYS A 200 31.89 3.20 -12.41
CA LYS A 200 31.68 4.16 -13.52
C LYS A 200 30.54 3.77 -14.44
N PHE A 201 30.44 2.49 -14.83
CA PHE A 201 29.42 2.03 -15.77
C PHE A 201 28.26 1.28 -15.09
N LYS A 202 27.06 1.38 -15.67
CA LYS A 202 25.91 0.53 -15.36
C LYS A 202 25.48 -0.16 -16.67
N ILE A 203 25.28 -1.47 -16.60
CA ILE A 203 24.91 -2.32 -17.74
C ILE A 203 23.69 -3.15 -17.31
N ARG A 204 22.75 -3.39 -18.22
CA ARG A 204 21.62 -4.28 -17.96
C ARG A 204 22.10 -5.74 -17.89
N ARG A 205 21.39 -6.56 -17.12
CA ARG A 205 21.66 -8.00 -17.06
C ARG A 205 21.04 -8.69 -18.26
N GLY A 206 21.85 -9.46 -18.98
CA GLY A 206 21.48 -10.26 -20.13
C GLY A 206 21.18 -11.72 -19.76
N PRO A 207 21.28 -12.64 -20.74
CA PRO A 207 21.02 -14.06 -20.50
C PRO A 207 22.00 -14.65 -19.49
N LEU A 208 21.53 -15.67 -18.78
CA LEU A 208 22.33 -16.52 -17.90
C LEU A 208 22.58 -17.84 -18.62
N ILE A 209 23.85 -18.17 -18.87
CA ILE A 209 24.23 -19.42 -19.52
C ILE A 209 24.59 -20.44 -18.44
N ILE A 210 23.89 -21.56 -18.46
CA ILE A 210 24.02 -22.65 -17.49
C ILE A 210 24.58 -23.87 -18.20
N TYR A 211 25.72 -24.34 -17.69
CA TYR A 211 26.50 -25.43 -18.28
C TYR A 211 26.88 -26.47 -17.22
N ASP A 212 27.22 -27.68 -17.65
CA ASP A 212 27.76 -28.71 -16.78
C ASP A 212 29.29 -28.68 -16.73
N LYS A 213 29.95 -28.77 -17.89
CA LYS A 213 31.42 -28.80 -17.99
C LYS A 213 31.96 -27.54 -18.66
N ASP A 214 33.16 -27.13 -18.26
CA ASP A 214 33.82 -25.95 -18.82
C ASP A 214 34.89 -26.39 -19.81
N SER A 215 34.51 -26.51 -21.09
CA SER A 215 35.41 -26.88 -22.19
C SER A 215 35.86 -25.68 -23.03
N GLY A 216 35.63 -24.45 -22.53
CA GLY A 216 35.90 -23.19 -23.25
C GLY A 216 34.83 -22.13 -23.02
N ILE A 217 33.61 -22.56 -22.67
CA ILE A 217 32.43 -21.69 -22.53
C ILE A 217 32.64 -20.47 -21.63
N LYS A 218 33.36 -20.62 -20.49
CA LYS A 218 33.61 -19.47 -19.62
C LYS A 218 34.40 -18.38 -20.33
N LYS A 219 35.44 -18.75 -21.08
CA LYS A 219 36.29 -17.79 -21.80
C LYS A 219 35.53 -17.17 -22.98
N ALA A 220 34.76 -17.97 -23.71
CA ALA A 220 34.00 -17.52 -24.88
C ALA A 220 32.91 -16.49 -24.52
N PHE A 221 32.19 -16.65 -23.40
CA PHE A 221 31.06 -15.78 -23.07
C PHE A 221 31.37 -14.65 -22.05
N ARG A 222 32.48 -14.72 -21.29
CA ARG A 222 32.78 -13.74 -20.21
C ARG A 222 32.86 -12.29 -20.70
N ASN A 223 33.32 -12.05 -21.92
CA ASN A 223 33.53 -10.71 -22.45
C ASN A 223 32.28 -10.10 -23.10
N ILE A 224 31.21 -10.88 -23.31
CA ILE A 224 29.97 -10.36 -23.89
C ILE A 224 29.25 -9.55 -22.80
N PRO A 225 28.93 -8.25 -23.02
CA PRO A 225 28.31 -7.41 -22.02
C PRO A 225 27.04 -8.04 -21.44
N GLY A 226 26.90 -8.00 -20.11
CA GLY A 226 25.70 -8.43 -19.38
C GLY A 226 25.38 -9.92 -19.37
N VAL A 227 26.07 -10.74 -20.17
CA VAL A 227 26.00 -12.20 -20.11
C VAL A 227 26.68 -12.70 -18.84
N GLU A 228 26.06 -13.66 -18.16
CA GLU A 228 26.68 -14.32 -17.01
C GLU A 228 26.66 -15.82 -17.20
N LEU A 229 27.63 -16.48 -16.57
CA LEU A 229 27.79 -17.93 -16.61
C LEU A 229 27.54 -18.52 -15.22
N CYS A 230 26.94 -19.71 -15.15
CA CYS A 230 26.79 -20.49 -13.91
C CYS A 230 26.93 -21.99 -14.18
N LYS A 231 27.73 -22.67 -13.36
CA LYS A 231 27.76 -24.13 -13.35
C LYS A 231 26.49 -24.68 -12.69
N ILE A 232 25.91 -25.73 -13.26
CA ILE A 232 24.64 -26.33 -12.80
C ILE A 232 24.67 -26.79 -11.33
N THR A 233 25.79 -27.33 -10.85
CA THR A 233 25.92 -27.80 -9.46
C THR A 233 25.98 -26.66 -8.44
N ARG A 234 26.35 -25.45 -8.87
CA ARG A 234 26.56 -24.27 -8.01
C ARG A 234 25.70 -23.09 -8.48
N LEU A 235 24.41 -23.35 -8.72
CA LEU A 235 23.46 -22.29 -9.05
C LEU A 235 23.39 -21.23 -7.96
N ASN A 236 23.47 -19.96 -8.39
CA ASN A 236 23.48 -18.81 -7.49
C ASN A 236 22.20 -17.99 -7.65
N LEU A 237 21.45 -17.82 -6.57
CA LEU A 237 20.24 -17.00 -6.54
C LEU A 237 20.49 -15.55 -6.99
N LEU A 238 21.63 -14.95 -6.63
CA LEU A 238 21.95 -13.57 -7.02
C LEU A 238 22.10 -13.40 -8.54
N LYS A 239 22.45 -14.48 -9.25
CA LYS A 239 22.50 -14.53 -10.71
C LYS A 239 21.15 -14.90 -11.31
N LEU A 240 20.43 -15.88 -10.74
CA LEU A 240 19.11 -16.29 -11.23
C LEU A 240 18.06 -15.19 -11.09
N ALA A 241 18.06 -14.46 -9.98
CA ALA A 241 17.11 -13.40 -9.67
C ALA A 241 17.83 -12.07 -9.33
N PRO A 242 18.48 -11.40 -10.31
CA PRO A 242 19.20 -10.15 -10.05
C PRO A 242 18.25 -9.07 -9.53
N GLY A 243 18.59 -8.43 -8.41
CA GLY A 243 17.74 -7.42 -7.79
C GLY A 243 16.49 -7.96 -7.12
N GLY A 244 16.37 -9.28 -6.93
CA GLY A 244 15.15 -9.92 -6.42
C GLY A 244 14.03 -10.05 -7.46
N SER A 245 14.30 -9.67 -8.72
CA SER A 245 13.37 -9.87 -9.84
C SER A 245 13.40 -11.31 -10.34
N ILE A 246 12.23 -11.88 -10.62
CA ILE A 246 12.07 -13.26 -11.11
C ILE A 246 12.04 -13.32 -12.64
N GLY A 247 12.28 -14.50 -13.23
CA GLY A 247 12.17 -14.70 -14.68
C GLY A 247 13.38 -14.20 -15.47
N ARG A 248 14.61 -14.52 -15.06
CA ARG A 248 15.77 -14.21 -15.91
C ARG A 248 15.81 -15.17 -17.10
N LEU A 249 16.13 -14.66 -18.29
CA LEU A 249 16.39 -15.50 -19.47
C LEU A 249 17.58 -16.43 -19.18
N CYS A 250 17.32 -17.74 -19.15
CA CYS A 250 18.32 -18.78 -18.92
C CYS A 250 18.48 -19.63 -20.17
N ILE A 251 19.72 -19.86 -20.59
CA ILE A 251 20.10 -20.75 -21.68
C ILE A 251 20.80 -21.94 -21.05
N TRP A 252 20.30 -23.14 -21.31
CA TRP A 252 20.80 -24.38 -20.72
C TRP A 252 21.52 -25.20 -21.78
N SER A 253 22.67 -25.77 -21.46
CA SER A 253 23.17 -26.92 -22.22
C SER A 253 22.30 -28.14 -21.93
N GLU A 254 22.22 -29.06 -22.89
CA GLU A 254 21.43 -30.29 -22.77
C GLU A 254 21.88 -31.12 -21.55
N SER A 255 23.19 -31.32 -21.39
CA SER A 255 23.80 -31.99 -20.24
C SER A 255 23.46 -31.30 -18.92
N ALA A 256 23.50 -29.97 -18.85
CA ALA A 256 23.10 -29.23 -17.65
C ALA A 256 21.61 -29.40 -17.33
N PHE A 257 20.76 -29.46 -18.36
CA PHE A 257 19.32 -29.63 -18.20
C PHE A 257 18.98 -31.04 -17.68
N LYS A 258 19.58 -32.10 -18.23
CA LYS A 258 19.45 -33.46 -17.71
C LYS A 258 19.98 -33.58 -16.28
N LYS A 259 21.11 -32.95 -15.98
CA LYS A 259 21.70 -32.95 -14.64
C LYS A 259 20.89 -32.16 -13.61
N LEU A 260 20.09 -31.18 -14.04
CA LEU A 260 19.17 -30.48 -13.15
C LEU A 260 18.13 -31.44 -12.54
N ASP A 261 17.65 -32.40 -13.33
CA ASP A 261 16.75 -33.44 -12.84
C ASP A 261 17.45 -34.42 -11.90
N VAL A 262 18.73 -34.73 -12.13
CA VAL A 262 19.50 -35.52 -11.15
C VAL A 262 19.69 -34.76 -9.83
N ILE A 263 19.86 -33.44 -9.84
CA ILE A 263 20.13 -32.67 -8.59
C ILE A 263 18.90 -32.57 -7.68
N TYR A 264 17.70 -32.47 -8.27
CA TYR A 264 16.46 -32.15 -7.56
C TYR A 264 15.28 -33.10 -7.84
N GLY A 265 15.40 -33.92 -8.87
CA GLY A 265 14.35 -34.79 -9.40
C GLY A 265 14.37 -36.17 -8.77
N LYS A 266 13.99 -37.17 -9.57
CA LYS A 266 13.57 -38.50 -9.08
C LYS A 266 14.74 -39.46 -8.82
N ILE A 267 15.81 -39.32 -9.60
CA ILE A 267 16.93 -40.27 -9.61
C ILE A 267 17.94 -39.87 -8.54
N PHE A 268 18.16 -40.75 -7.56
CA PHE A 268 19.17 -40.51 -6.53
C PHE A 268 20.58 -40.82 -7.05
N GLN A 269 21.50 -39.87 -6.92
CA GLN A 269 22.92 -40.10 -7.21
C GLN A 269 23.80 -39.52 -6.11
N LYS A 270 24.55 -40.42 -5.44
CA LYS A 270 25.50 -40.07 -4.38
C LYS A 270 26.48 -38.99 -4.86
N GLY A 271 26.63 -37.93 -4.07
CA GLY A 271 27.53 -36.81 -4.37
C GLY A 271 26.99 -35.71 -5.29
N ILE A 272 25.88 -35.94 -6.00
CA ILE A 272 25.26 -34.95 -6.90
C ILE A 272 23.91 -34.46 -6.37
N THR A 273 23.03 -35.37 -5.94
CA THR A 273 21.76 -35.01 -5.33
C THR A 273 21.93 -34.24 -4.04
N LYS A 274 21.01 -33.32 -3.79
CA LYS A 274 20.94 -32.64 -2.50
C LYS A 274 20.40 -33.60 -1.44
N HIS A 275 21.29 -34.07 -0.56
CA HIS A 275 20.94 -34.95 0.56
C HIS A 275 19.72 -34.41 1.35
N ASN A 276 18.73 -35.27 1.56
CA ASN A 276 17.47 -35.02 2.28
C ASN A 276 16.75 -33.73 1.86
N TYR A 277 16.81 -33.37 0.58
CA TYR A 277 16.09 -32.23 0.06
C TYR A 277 14.94 -32.68 -0.84
N ILE A 278 13.73 -32.26 -0.49
CA ILE A 278 12.52 -32.52 -1.25
C ILE A 278 12.09 -31.20 -1.88
N LEU A 279 11.62 -31.25 -3.12
CA LEU A 279 11.05 -30.08 -3.78
C LEU A 279 9.83 -29.56 -2.99
N PRO A 280 9.70 -28.23 -2.85
CA PRO A 280 8.57 -27.69 -2.11
C PRO A 280 7.26 -27.95 -2.83
N LYS A 281 6.29 -28.50 -2.09
CA LYS A 281 4.92 -28.69 -2.57
C LYS A 281 4.19 -27.35 -2.63
N SER A 282 3.37 -27.16 -3.66
CA SER A 282 2.53 -25.97 -3.76
C SER A 282 1.32 -26.07 -2.81
N ILE A 283 0.92 -24.94 -2.23
CA ILE A 283 -0.32 -24.84 -1.43
C ILE A 283 -1.53 -25.11 -2.33
N VAL A 284 -1.50 -24.53 -3.54
CA VAL A 284 -2.54 -24.70 -4.54
C VAL A 284 -2.05 -25.68 -5.62
N LYS A 285 -2.79 -26.77 -5.85
CA LYS A 285 -2.48 -27.75 -6.92
C LYS A 285 -2.64 -27.12 -8.31
N ASN A 286 -3.70 -26.31 -8.49
CA ASN A 286 -4.02 -25.65 -9.75
C ASN A 286 -4.37 -24.16 -9.54
N ALA A 287 -3.53 -23.26 -10.03
CA ALA A 287 -3.66 -21.82 -9.78
C ALA A 287 -4.59 -21.10 -10.77
N ASP A 288 -5.21 -21.84 -11.70
CA ASP A 288 -6.17 -21.29 -12.65
C ASP A 288 -7.55 -21.10 -11.99
N ILE A 289 -7.66 -20.00 -11.25
CA ILE A 289 -8.87 -19.62 -10.52
C ILE A 289 -10.04 -19.37 -11.48
N GLN A 290 -9.77 -18.83 -12.66
CA GLN A 290 -10.83 -18.54 -13.64
C GLN A 290 -11.49 -19.81 -14.15
N ARG A 291 -10.72 -20.86 -14.47
CA ARG A 291 -11.29 -22.15 -14.85
C ARG A 291 -12.06 -22.79 -13.70
N ILE A 292 -11.53 -22.74 -12.48
CA ILE A 292 -12.25 -23.29 -11.30
C ILE A 292 -13.58 -22.56 -11.12
N MET A 293 -13.56 -21.22 -11.18
CA MET A 293 -14.75 -20.39 -11.07
C MET A 293 -15.77 -20.70 -12.17
N LYS A 294 -15.32 -20.92 -13.41
CA LYS A 294 -16.17 -21.26 -14.57
C LYS A 294 -16.62 -22.72 -14.61
N SER A 295 -16.12 -23.59 -13.73
CA SER A 295 -16.52 -25.00 -13.73
C SER A 295 -18.00 -25.14 -13.42
N GLU A 296 -18.65 -26.10 -14.08
CA GLU A 296 -20.10 -26.34 -13.98
C GLU A 296 -20.55 -26.56 -12.53
N LYS A 297 -19.77 -27.33 -11.77
CA LYS A 297 -20.06 -27.58 -10.35
C LYS A 297 -20.03 -26.30 -9.51
N VAL A 298 -19.11 -25.38 -9.79
CA VAL A 298 -19.09 -24.09 -9.10
C VAL A 298 -20.25 -23.23 -9.58
N GLN A 299 -20.45 -23.07 -10.89
CA GLN A 299 -21.52 -22.24 -11.45
C GLN A 299 -22.92 -22.67 -11.02
N SER A 300 -23.19 -23.98 -10.97
CA SER A 300 -24.47 -24.53 -10.47
C SER A 300 -24.70 -24.29 -8.98
N SER A 301 -23.63 -24.23 -8.18
CA SER A 301 -23.73 -23.93 -6.74
C SER A 301 -23.89 -22.44 -6.41
N LEU A 302 -23.59 -21.55 -7.37
CA LEU A 302 -23.65 -20.10 -7.14
C LEU A 302 -25.07 -19.57 -7.19
N LEU A 303 -25.41 -18.73 -6.22
CA LEU A 303 -26.65 -17.94 -6.25
C LEU A 303 -26.58 -16.86 -7.34
N LEU A 304 -27.75 -16.45 -7.82
CA LEU A 304 -27.87 -15.35 -8.78
C LEU A 304 -27.20 -14.07 -8.25
N LYS A 305 -26.52 -13.35 -9.15
CA LYS A 305 -25.80 -12.12 -8.82
C LYS A 305 -26.76 -11.07 -8.26
N LYS A 306 -26.51 -10.63 -7.02
CA LYS A 306 -27.27 -9.54 -6.39
C LYS A 306 -27.07 -8.23 -7.16
N LYS A 307 -28.13 -7.44 -7.31
CA LYS A 307 -28.06 -6.11 -7.94
C LYS A 307 -27.30 -5.15 -7.02
N PRO A 308 -26.42 -4.27 -7.56
CA PRO A 308 -25.77 -3.25 -6.76
C PRO A 308 -26.80 -2.26 -6.21
N TYR A 309 -26.42 -1.56 -5.13
CA TYR A 309 -27.25 -0.48 -4.61
C TYR A 309 -27.43 0.60 -5.67
N LYS A 310 -28.63 1.19 -5.72
CA LYS A 310 -28.89 2.33 -6.61
C LYS A 310 -28.07 3.52 -6.13
N LYS A 311 -27.34 4.18 -7.02
CA LYS A 311 -26.59 5.41 -6.71
C LYS A 311 -27.56 6.43 -6.12
N ARG A 312 -27.19 7.03 -4.99
CA ARG A 312 -27.96 8.12 -4.38
C ARG A 312 -27.97 9.30 -5.34
N THR A 313 -29.16 9.63 -5.84
CA THR A 313 -29.40 10.88 -6.57
C THR A 313 -29.80 11.98 -5.59
N GLN A 314 -29.69 13.23 -6.01
CA GLN A 314 -30.18 14.33 -5.18
C GLN A 314 -31.67 14.13 -4.90
N ASN A 315 -32.02 14.11 -3.61
CA ASN A 315 -33.41 13.99 -3.20
C ASN A 315 -34.18 15.19 -3.77
N ARG A 316 -35.18 14.90 -4.58
CA ARG A 316 -36.08 15.92 -5.08
C ARG A 316 -37.07 16.27 -3.97
N ASN A 317 -37.38 17.55 -3.82
CA ASN A 317 -38.28 18.02 -2.75
C ASN A 317 -39.69 17.41 -2.93
N ALA A 318 -40.21 16.77 -1.88
CA ALA A 318 -41.48 16.05 -1.91
C ALA A 318 -42.73 16.95 -1.90
N LEU A 319 -42.60 18.23 -1.57
CA LEU A 319 -43.72 19.18 -1.49
C LEU A 319 -43.84 20.06 -2.74
N THR A 320 -42.72 20.55 -3.24
CA THR A 320 -42.69 21.50 -4.37
C THR A 320 -42.61 20.80 -5.72
N ASN A 321 -41.92 19.65 -5.82
CA ASN A 321 -41.86 18.91 -7.08
C ASN A 321 -43.14 18.09 -7.28
N HIS A 322 -43.99 18.54 -8.21
CA HIS A 322 -45.28 17.91 -8.49
C HIS A 322 -45.16 16.41 -8.84
N ALA A 323 -44.18 16.01 -9.64
CA ALA A 323 -44.00 14.61 -10.04
C ALA A 323 -43.64 13.71 -8.84
N VAL A 324 -42.75 14.19 -7.97
CA VAL A 324 -42.36 13.46 -6.75
C VAL A 324 -43.52 13.38 -5.77
N ARG A 325 -44.27 14.48 -5.63
CA ARG A 325 -45.44 14.53 -4.74
C ARG A 325 -46.55 13.60 -5.20
N CYS A 326 -46.84 13.54 -6.49
CA CYS A 326 -47.78 12.59 -7.08
C CYS A 326 -47.29 11.13 -6.99
N LYS A 327 -45.96 10.90 -7.12
CA LYS A 327 -45.38 9.57 -6.95
C LYS A 327 -45.50 9.05 -5.51
N LEU A 328 -45.37 9.94 -4.52
CA LEU A 328 -45.51 9.61 -3.10
C LEU A 328 -46.97 9.53 -2.66
N ASN A 329 -47.81 10.45 -3.14
CA ASN A 329 -49.24 10.50 -2.86
C ASN A 329 -50.03 10.58 -4.18
N PRO A 330 -50.55 9.45 -4.69
CA PRO A 330 -51.27 9.43 -5.97
C PRO A 330 -52.57 10.26 -5.93
N ALA A 331 -53.23 10.38 -4.76
CA ALA A 331 -54.44 11.16 -4.59
C ALA A 331 -54.20 12.69 -4.62
N TYR A 332 -52.95 13.15 -4.50
CA TYR A 332 -52.62 14.58 -4.49
C TYR A 332 -53.09 15.30 -5.76
N LYS A 333 -53.00 14.65 -6.93
CA LYS A 333 -53.45 15.23 -8.20
C LYS A 333 -54.95 15.58 -8.15
N MET A 334 -55.77 14.68 -7.62
CA MET A 334 -57.20 14.88 -7.44
C MET A 334 -57.50 15.97 -6.41
N LEU A 335 -56.88 15.90 -5.23
CA LEU A 335 -57.07 16.90 -4.17
C LEU A 335 -56.69 18.31 -4.63
N ARG A 336 -55.58 18.43 -5.38
CA ARG A 336 -55.16 19.71 -5.95
C ARG A 336 -56.16 20.23 -6.98
N ALA A 337 -56.69 19.37 -7.84
CA ALA A 337 -57.74 19.74 -8.80
C ALA A 337 -59.02 20.21 -8.09
N MET A 338 -59.48 19.47 -7.07
CA MET A 338 -60.63 19.86 -6.24
C MET A 338 -60.38 21.19 -5.51
N HIS A 339 -59.18 21.41 -4.99
CA HIS A 339 -58.83 22.65 -4.32
C HIS A 339 -58.77 23.84 -5.27
N ILE A 340 -58.20 23.67 -6.46
CA ILE A 340 -58.23 24.68 -7.53
C ILE A 340 -59.67 25.02 -7.90
N GLN A 341 -60.53 24.01 -8.04
CA GLN A 341 -61.96 24.20 -8.31
C GLN A 341 -62.65 24.98 -7.18
N LYS A 342 -62.37 24.65 -5.92
CA LYS A 342 -62.90 25.37 -4.75
C LYS A 342 -62.44 26.83 -4.69
N ILE A 343 -61.17 27.11 -5.03
CA ILE A 343 -60.64 28.48 -5.11
C ILE A 343 -61.36 29.27 -6.20
N LYS A 344 -61.47 28.71 -7.42
CA LYS A 344 -62.21 29.33 -8.52
C LYS A 344 -63.65 29.66 -8.12
N ASN A 345 -64.34 28.71 -7.47
CA ASN A 345 -65.69 28.91 -6.97
C ASN A 345 -65.76 30.01 -5.89
N ASN A 346 -64.79 30.07 -4.98
CA ASN A 346 -64.76 31.08 -3.92
C ASN A 346 -64.49 32.50 -4.45
N ILE A 347 -63.61 32.66 -5.45
CA ILE A 347 -63.38 33.95 -6.11
C ILE A 347 -64.68 34.42 -6.76
N ALA A 348 -65.32 33.53 -7.54
CA ALA A 348 -66.61 33.82 -8.15
C ALA A 348 -67.71 34.16 -7.12
N LEU A 349 -67.72 33.52 -5.95
CA LEU A 349 -68.65 33.81 -4.86
C LEU A 349 -68.32 35.14 -4.15
N LYS A 350 -67.04 35.47 -3.96
CA LYS A 350 -66.61 36.73 -3.33
C LYS A 350 -67.03 37.91 -4.21
N ASP A 351 -66.81 37.82 -5.52
CA ASP A 351 -67.25 38.80 -6.51
C ASP A 351 -68.78 38.97 -6.50
N LYS A 352 -69.54 37.90 -6.20
CA LYS A 352 -71.00 37.96 -6.02
C LYS A 352 -71.43 38.54 -4.66
N THR A 353 -70.73 38.24 -3.56
CA THR A 353 -71.07 38.75 -2.21
C THR A 353 -70.68 40.22 -1.99
N ILE A 354 -69.62 40.71 -2.64
CA ILE A 354 -69.31 42.16 -2.67
C ILE A 354 -70.45 42.92 -3.38
N LYS A 355 -71.11 42.28 -4.37
CA LYS A 355 -72.27 42.84 -5.06
C LYS A 355 -73.60 42.75 -4.27
N LYS A 356 -73.70 41.97 -3.18
CA LYS A 356 -74.95 41.79 -2.39
C LYS A 356 -74.68 41.71 -0.88
N GLY A 357 -74.74 42.86 -0.19
CA GLY A 357 -74.27 43.06 1.20
C GLY A 357 -75.14 42.55 2.36
N LYS A 358 -75.60 41.29 2.41
CA LYS A 358 -76.34 40.75 3.59
C LYS A 358 -76.07 39.27 3.89
N ALA A 359 -75.04 38.98 4.70
CA ALA A 359 -74.85 37.67 5.34
C ALA A 359 -73.99 37.78 6.62
N LYS A 360 -74.56 38.32 7.72
CA LYS A 360 -73.81 38.56 8.99
C LYS A 360 -74.54 38.15 10.27
N THR A 361 -75.55 37.29 10.24
CA THR A 361 -76.35 36.96 11.43
C THR A 361 -75.88 35.72 12.19
N LYS A 362 -75.76 34.55 11.53
CA LYS A 362 -75.46 33.28 12.23
C LYS A 362 -74.04 33.19 12.83
N LYS A 363 -73.02 33.66 12.10
CA LYS A 363 -71.62 33.65 12.56
C LYS A 363 -71.37 34.66 13.71
N LEU A 364 -72.13 35.75 13.72
CA LEU A 364 -71.97 36.84 14.68
C LEU A 364 -72.67 36.53 16.01
N LEU A 365 -73.82 35.84 15.97
CA LEU A 365 -74.53 35.33 17.15
C LEU A 365 -73.69 34.31 17.94
N LYS A 366 -73.11 33.32 17.26
CA LYS A 366 -72.20 32.35 17.90
C LYS A 366 -70.98 33.04 18.55
N LYS A 367 -70.44 34.08 17.89
CA LYS A 367 -69.32 34.88 18.43
C LYS A 367 -69.74 35.68 19.68
N LYS A 368 -70.96 36.23 19.71
CA LYS A 368 -71.49 36.94 20.89
C LYS A 368 -71.68 36.03 22.11
N ALA A 369 -72.18 34.82 21.92
CA ALA A 369 -72.31 33.83 23.00
C ALA A 369 -70.95 33.46 23.62
N ALA A 370 -69.95 33.18 22.78
CA ALA A 370 -68.58 32.89 23.23
C ALA A 370 -67.94 34.04 24.02
N ILE A 371 -68.19 35.30 23.61
CA ILE A 371 -67.68 36.49 24.31
C ILE A 371 -68.32 36.64 25.72
N LYS A 372 -69.59 36.23 25.88
CA LYS A 372 -70.32 36.35 27.15
C LYS A 372 -69.77 35.39 28.21
N GLU A 373 -69.48 34.14 27.85
CA GLU A 373 -68.80 33.19 28.74
C GLU A 373 -67.43 33.68 29.17
N GLN A 374 -66.64 34.18 28.21
CA GLN A 374 -65.29 34.66 28.50
C GLN A 374 -65.29 35.84 29.49
N LYS A 375 -66.30 36.71 29.45
CA LYS A 375 -66.47 37.80 30.45
C LYS A 375 -66.80 37.29 31.85
N LYS A 376 -67.57 36.20 31.98
CA LYS A 376 -67.95 35.61 33.28
C LYS A 376 -66.72 35.07 34.02
N VAL A 377 -65.89 34.29 33.32
CA VAL A 377 -64.64 33.73 33.85
C VAL A 377 -63.71 34.84 34.36
N ASN A 378 -63.56 35.93 33.60
CA ASN A 378 -62.71 37.04 34.02
C ASN A 378 -63.23 37.75 35.27
N ARG A 379 -64.56 37.87 35.45
CA ARG A 379 -65.14 38.52 36.63
C ARG A 379 -64.87 37.74 37.92
N GLU A 380 -65.04 36.42 37.88
CA GLU A 380 -64.79 35.53 39.03
C GLU A 380 -63.32 35.61 39.49
N TYR A 381 -62.38 35.73 38.56
CA TYR A 381 -60.96 35.92 38.85
C TYR A 381 -60.69 37.21 39.65
N TYR A 382 -61.25 38.36 39.23
CA TYR A 382 -61.03 39.63 39.93
C TYR A 382 -61.70 39.69 41.32
N GLU A 383 -62.88 39.08 41.50
CA GLU A 383 -63.53 38.99 42.81
C GLU A 383 -62.71 38.15 43.82
N GLY A 384 -62.04 37.09 43.33
CA GLY A 384 -61.10 36.29 44.13
C GLY A 384 -59.89 37.10 44.63
N ILE A 385 -59.31 37.94 43.76
CA ILE A 385 -58.22 38.85 44.12
C ILE A 385 -58.66 39.85 45.20
N ALA A 386 -59.83 40.47 45.05
CA ALA A 386 -60.34 41.45 46.01
C ALA A 386 -60.55 40.87 47.42
N LYS A 387 -61.05 39.63 47.52
CA LYS A 387 -61.19 38.91 48.81
C LYS A 387 -59.84 38.65 49.47
N SER A 388 -58.82 38.26 48.70
CA SER A 388 -57.45 38.04 49.19
C SER A 388 -56.84 39.30 49.80
N VAL A 389 -56.99 40.44 49.11
CA VAL A 389 -56.49 41.75 49.58
C VAL A 389 -57.18 42.18 50.88
N LYS A 390 -58.51 42.01 50.99
CA LYS A 390 -59.23 42.29 52.26
C LYS A 390 -58.74 41.42 53.42
N ARG A 391 -58.43 40.14 53.16
CA ARG A 391 -57.88 39.22 54.17
C ARG A 391 -56.51 39.69 54.68
N LYS A 392 -55.63 40.15 53.78
CA LYS A 392 -54.30 40.68 54.16
C LYS A 392 -54.40 41.96 54.98
N LYS A 393 -55.24 42.92 54.59
CA LYS A 393 -55.47 44.16 55.35
C LYS A 393 -55.93 43.89 56.79
N LYS A 394 -56.90 42.98 56.98
CA LYS A 394 -57.33 42.56 58.34
C LYS A 394 -56.19 41.97 59.18
N LEU A 395 -55.23 41.31 58.54
CA LEU A 395 -54.09 40.68 59.20
C LEU A 395 -53.03 41.71 59.58
N GLU A 396 -52.83 42.73 58.75
CA GLU A 396 -52.00 43.90 59.05
C GLU A 396 -52.58 44.74 60.20
N ASP A 397 -53.90 44.97 60.21
CA ASP A 397 -54.58 45.67 61.31
C ASP A 397 -54.42 44.93 62.65
N LYS A 398 -54.49 43.59 62.64
CA LYS A 398 -54.20 42.76 63.82
C LYS A 398 -52.75 42.93 64.30
N LYS A 399 -51.79 42.91 63.38
CA LYS A 399 -50.36 43.12 63.69
C LYS A 399 -50.11 44.53 64.26
N ALA A 400 -50.78 45.54 63.74
CA ALA A 400 -50.69 46.92 64.22
C ALA A 400 -51.22 47.06 65.66
N LYS A 401 -52.34 46.39 66.00
CA LYS A 401 -52.88 46.35 67.37
C LYS A 401 -51.89 45.72 68.35
N THR A 402 -51.33 44.55 68.02
CA THR A 402 -50.34 43.87 68.88
C THR A 402 -49.06 44.70 69.09
N LYS A 403 -48.62 45.47 68.07
CA LYS A 403 -47.44 46.34 68.17
C LYS A 403 -47.69 47.57 69.04
N ARG A 404 -48.91 48.12 69.01
CA ARG A 404 -49.35 49.20 69.91
C ARG A 404 -49.37 48.76 71.38
N GLU A 405 -49.84 47.54 71.66
CA GLU A 405 -49.84 46.98 73.03
C GLU A 405 -48.42 46.72 73.54
N ALA A 406 -47.50 46.26 72.68
CA ALA A 406 -46.09 46.07 73.05
C ALA A 406 -45.36 47.39 73.38
N ASN A 407 -45.59 48.46 72.61
CA ASN A 407 -45.00 49.77 72.90
C ASN A 407 -45.54 50.42 74.18
N LYS A 408 -46.79 50.12 74.59
CA LYS A 408 -47.37 50.62 75.83
C LYS A 408 -46.72 50.01 77.08
N LYS A 409 -46.17 48.80 76.99
CA LYS A 409 -45.41 48.13 78.06
C LYS A 409 -43.99 48.67 78.25
N LEU A 410 -43.35 49.18 77.19
CA LEU A 410 -41.99 49.74 77.24
C LEU A 410 -41.91 51.15 77.86
N LEU A 411 -43.00 51.92 77.80
CA LEU A 411 -43.09 53.27 78.40
C LEU A 411 -43.36 53.26 79.92
N ALA A 412 -43.75 52.12 80.50
CA ALA A 412 -43.99 51.99 81.94
C ALA A 412 -42.71 51.70 82.75
N THR A 413 -41.58 51.43 82.08
CA THR A 413 -40.29 51.04 82.69
C THR A 413 -39.25 52.15 82.77
N THR A 414 -39.60 53.41 82.44
CA THR A 414 -38.65 54.55 82.38
C THR A 414 -38.97 55.70 83.36
N VAL A 415 -39.56 55.43 84.53
CA VAL A 415 -39.98 56.48 85.50
C VAL A 415 -39.37 56.33 86.92
N ASP A 416 -38.52 55.34 87.20
CA ASP A 416 -37.78 55.28 88.48
C ASP A 416 -36.25 55.24 88.26
N GLU A 417 -35.66 56.42 88.09
CA GLU A 417 -34.34 56.86 88.60
C GLU A 417 -34.35 58.39 88.75
#